data_AF-A0A1H5PV68-F1
#
_entry.id   AF-A0A1H5PV68-F1
#
_cell.length_a   1.000
_cell.length_b   1.000
_cell.length_c   1.000
_cell.angle_alpha   90.00
_cell.angle_beta   90.00
_cell.angle_gamma   90.00
#
_symmetry.space_group_name_H-M   'P 1'
#
loop_
_entity.id
_entity.type
_entity.pdbx_description
1 polymer ?
#
loop_
_entity_poly.entity_id
_entity_poly.type
_entity_poly.pdbx_seq_one_letter_code
_entity_poly.pdbx_strand_id
1 'polypeptide(L)'
;MWPRWAFPFSIALGTALIGVAVGLIVAAAWRGTGMFLLTLAGTLLAGTIGWVYMTVGQRYRLRRGGFDGKMLIAELLSAGALFVIFRTDEQLAATIGCAFIGVGMLANARMIRIARADRPAGSGPG
;
A
#
# COMPACT_ATOMS: atom_id res chain seq x y z
N MET A 1 13.97 -8.73 13.61
CA MET A 1 13.29 -7.67 14.41
C MET A 1 13.06 -6.45 13.51
N TRP A 2 11.90 -5.78 13.61
CA TRP A 2 11.63 -4.56 12.84
C TRP A 2 12.47 -3.37 13.35
N PRO A 3 13.07 -2.55 12.47
CA PRO A 3 13.79 -1.33 12.87
C PRO A 3 12.90 -0.38 13.66
N ARG A 4 13.49 0.37 14.62
CA ARG A 4 12.76 1.37 15.43
C ARG A 4 12.02 2.39 14.54
N TRP A 5 12.67 2.82 13.46
CA TRP A 5 12.17 3.79 12.48
C TRP A 5 11.10 3.28 11.52
N ALA A 6 10.92 1.96 11.40
CA ALA A 6 10.03 1.42 10.39
C ALA A 6 8.55 1.77 10.63
N PHE A 7 8.15 1.93 11.90
CA PHE A 7 6.79 2.35 12.25
C PHE A 7 6.51 3.82 11.87
N PRO A 8 7.27 4.82 12.36
CA PRO A 8 7.02 6.22 11.98
C PRO A 8 7.24 6.46 10.49
N PHE A 9 8.20 5.78 9.86
CA PHE A 9 8.43 5.87 8.41
C PHE A 9 7.21 5.40 7.61
N SER A 10 6.65 4.24 7.97
CA SER A 10 5.48 3.69 7.27
C SER A 10 4.24 4.59 7.42
N ILE A 11 4.08 5.27 8.57
CA ILE A 11 3.00 6.24 8.76
C ILE A 11 3.24 7.50 7.93
N ALA A 12 4.45 8.07 7.98
CA ALA A 12 4.79 9.29 7.27
C ALA A 12 4.64 9.11 5.75
N LEU A 13 5.26 8.05 5.21
CA LEU A 13 5.18 7.73 3.79
C LEU A 13 3.75 7.37 3.37
N GLY A 14 3.05 6.58 4.19
CA GLY A 14 1.66 6.18 3.92
C GLY A 14 0.73 7.38 3.80
N THR A 15 0.79 8.29 4.77
CA THR A 15 -0.02 9.51 4.80
C THR A 15 0.32 10.45 3.65
N ALA A 16 1.61 10.65 3.36
CA ALA A 16 2.05 11.51 2.27
C ALA A 16 1.51 11.03 0.91
N LEU A 17 1.63 9.74 0.62
CA LEU A 17 1.16 9.16 -0.64
C LEU A 17 -0.37 9.18 -0.76
N ILE A 18 -1.10 8.99 0.35
CA ILE A 18 -2.55 9.17 0.35
C ILE A 18 -2.91 10.63 0.05
N GLY A 19 -2.20 11.59 0.62
CA GLY A 19 -2.38 13.02 0.31
C GLY A 19 -2.18 13.31 -1.18
N VAL A 20 -1.13 12.76 -1.79
CA VAL A 20 -0.89 12.87 -3.23
C VAL A 20 -2.03 12.24 -4.04
N ALA A 21 -2.47 11.02 -3.69
CA ALA A 21 -3.58 10.36 -4.38
C ALA A 21 -4.87 11.18 -4.32
N VAL A 22 -5.21 11.74 -3.15
CA VAL A 22 -6.38 12.62 -3.00
C VAL A 22 -6.25 13.87 -3.87
N GLY A 23 -5.09 14.52 -3.88
CA GLY A 23 -4.84 15.68 -4.74
C GLY A 23 -5.01 15.36 -6.23
N LEU A 24 -4.52 14.20 -6.68
CA LEU A 24 -4.63 13.78 -8.07
C LEU A 24 -6.06 13.36 -8.46
N ILE A 25 -6.84 12.77 -7.54
CA ILE A 25 -8.28 12.52 -7.74
C ILE A 25 -9.01 13.85 -7.96
N VAL A 26 -8.75 14.86 -7.12
CA VAL A 26 -9.38 16.18 -7.26
C VAL A 26 -8.97 16.82 -8.58
N ALA A 27 -7.70 16.70 -8.98
CA ALA A 27 -7.23 17.17 -10.28
C ALA A 27 -7.94 16.47 -11.47
N ALA A 28 -8.32 15.20 -11.32
CA ALA A 28 -9.06 14.47 -12.35
C ALA A 28 -10.49 15.02 -12.57
N ALA A 29 -11.07 15.73 -11.60
CA ALA A 29 -12.37 16.40 -11.75
C ALA A 29 -12.36 17.42 -12.91
N TRP A 30 -11.24 18.10 -13.12
CA TRP A 30 -11.07 19.07 -14.22
C TRP A 30 -11.04 18.42 -15.61
N ARG A 31 -10.78 17.11 -15.68
CA ARG A 31 -10.73 16.34 -16.93
C ARG A 31 -12.09 15.74 -17.31
N GLY A 32 -13.12 15.93 -16.47
CA GLY A 32 -14.49 15.48 -16.70
C GLY A 32 -14.95 14.42 -15.70
N THR A 33 -16.27 14.34 -15.50
CA THR A 33 -16.91 13.48 -14.50
C THR A 33 -16.58 12.00 -14.68
N GLY A 34 -16.46 11.52 -15.92
CA GLY A 34 -16.10 10.13 -16.21
C GLY A 34 -14.69 9.78 -15.70
N MET A 35 -13.70 10.64 -15.99
CA MET A 35 -12.32 10.44 -15.53
C MET A 35 -12.19 10.57 -14.02
N PHE A 36 -12.93 11.49 -13.40
CA PHE A 36 -13.00 11.60 -11.96
C PHE A 36 -13.50 10.31 -11.30
N LEU A 37 -14.64 9.77 -11.76
CA LEU A 37 -15.22 8.55 -11.21
C LEU A 37 -14.31 7.34 -11.42
N LEU A 38 -13.70 7.23 -12.61
CA LEU A 38 -12.77 6.14 -12.93
C LEU A 38 -11.51 6.21 -12.04
N THR A 39 -10.96 7.42 -11.86
CA THR A 39 -9.81 7.65 -10.98
C THR A 39 -10.16 7.33 -9.53
N LEU A 40 -11.30 7.81 -9.03
CA LEU A 40 -11.77 7.52 -7.68
C LEU A 40 -11.96 6.02 -7.43
N ALA A 41 -12.67 5.32 -8.32
CA ALA A 41 -12.91 3.89 -8.21
C ALA A 41 -11.61 3.08 -8.28
N GLY A 42 -10.72 3.40 -9.23
CA GLY A 42 -9.41 2.78 -9.35
C GLY A 42 -8.54 2.98 -8.10
N THR A 43 -8.60 4.18 -7.52
CA THR A 43 -7.87 4.53 -6.29
C THR A 43 -8.35 3.72 -5.08
N LEU A 44 -9.68 3.61 -4.90
CA LEU A 44 -10.27 2.82 -3.81
C LEU A 44 -9.92 1.34 -3.93
N LEU A 45 -10.01 0.79 -5.15
CA LEU A 45 -9.62 -0.58 -5.43
C LEU A 45 -8.13 -0.79 -5.12
N ALA A 46 -7.26 0.08 -5.62
CA ALA A 46 -5.82 0.02 -5.42
C ALA A 46 -5.44 0.07 -3.93
N GLY A 47 -6.05 0.98 -3.16
CA GLY A 47 -5.84 1.05 -1.72
C GLY A 47 -6.27 -0.23 -1.00
N THR A 48 -7.42 -0.81 -1.39
CA THR A 48 -7.92 -2.08 -0.84
C THR A 48 -6.95 -3.22 -1.11
N ILE A 49 -6.45 -3.32 -2.35
CA ILE A 49 -5.46 -4.33 -2.73
C ILE A 49 -4.17 -4.13 -1.94
N GLY A 50 -3.66 -2.89 -1.84
CA GLY A 50 -2.46 -2.58 -1.06
C GLY A 50 -2.58 -2.97 0.42
N TRP A 51 -3.74 -2.73 1.02
CA TRP A 51 -4.05 -3.16 2.38
C TRP A 51 -4.01 -4.67 2.54
N VAL A 52 -4.74 -5.40 1.69
CA VAL A 52 -4.81 -6.86 1.72
C VAL A 52 -3.43 -7.44 1.47
N TYR A 53 -2.72 -6.94 0.46
CA TYR A 53 -1.38 -7.37 0.09
C TYR A 53 -0.41 -7.26 1.27
N MET A 54 -0.36 -6.12 1.96
CA MET A 54 0.53 -5.94 3.10
C MET A 54 0.08 -6.69 4.34
N THR A 55 -1.21 -6.74 4.66
CA THR A 55 -1.69 -7.47 5.84
C THR A 55 -1.50 -8.99 5.70
N VAL A 56 -1.91 -9.56 4.57
CA VAL A 56 -1.76 -10.99 4.27
C VAL A 56 -0.28 -11.33 4.09
N GLY A 57 0.44 -10.51 3.34
CA GLY A 57 1.87 -10.64 3.10
C GLY A 57 2.71 -10.72 4.36
N GLN A 58 2.46 -9.82 5.31
CA GLN A 58 3.18 -9.84 6.58
C GLN A 58 2.79 -11.02 7.46
N ARG A 59 1.52 -11.42 7.47
CA ARG A 59 1.10 -12.64 8.17
C ARG A 59 1.81 -13.88 7.61
N TYR A 60 1.95 -13.99 6.29
CA TYR A 60 2.70 -15.08 5.66
C TYR A 60 4.18 -15.05 6.03
N ARG A 61 4.83 -13.89 5.91
CA ARG A 61 6.26 -13.73 6.29
C ARG A 61 6.50 -14.05 7.77
N LEU A 62 5.58 -13.66 8.65
CA LEU A 62 5.66 -13.95 10.08
C LEU A 62 5.40 -15.42 10.43
N ARG A 63 4.58 -16.15 9.65
CA ARG A 63 4.20 -17.54 9.94
C ARG A 63 5.09 -18.61 9.31
N ARG A 64 5.69 -18.38 8.14
CA ARG A 64 6.40 -19.43 7.39
C ARG A 64 7.85 -19.12 7.02
N GLY A 65 8.38 -17.94 7.36
CA GLY A 65 9.79 -17.60 7.12
C GLY A 65 10.21 -17.55 5.65
N GLY A 66 9.29 -17.67 4.69
CA GLY A 66 9.57 -17.74 3.25
C GLY A 66 8.54 -17.01 2.39
N PHE A 67 8.99 -16.53 1.24
CA PHE A 67 8.21 -15.82 0.22
C PHE A 67 7.39 -16.85 -0.60
N ASP A 68 6.06 -16.72 -0.65
CA ASP A 68 5.18 -17.63 -1.39
C ASP A 68 5.11 -17.21 -2.87
N GLY A 69 5.33 -18.15 -3.80
CA GLY A 69 5.27 -17.89 -5.25
C GLY A 69 3.92 -17.32 -5.71
N LYS A 70 2.83 -17.59 -5.00
CA LYS A 70 1.52 -16.97 -5.27
C LYS A 70 1.51 -15.46 -5.03
N MET A 71 2.28 -15.00 -4.03
CA MET A 71 2.42 -13.58 -3.71
C MET A 71 3.26 -12.87 -4.77
N LEU A 72 4.29 -13.54 -5.30
CA LEU A 72 5.09 -13.05 -6.43
C LEU A 72 4.24 -12.90 -7.71
N ILE A 73 3.34 -13.84 -7.99
CA ILE A 73 2.40 -13.72 -9.12
C ILE A 73 1.49 -12.51 -8.92
N ALA A 74 0.99 -12.28 -7.71
CA ALA A 74 0.18 -11.10 -7.40
C ALA A 74 0.98 -9.79 -7.55
N GLU A 75 2.27 -9.75 -7.19
CA GLU A 75 3.16 -8.60 -7.44
C GLU A 75 3.34 -8.35 -8.93
N LEU A 76 3.61 -9.39 -9.72
CA LEU A 76 3.80 -9.27 -11.16
C LEU A 76 2.53 -8.80 -11.86
N LEU A 77 1.35 -9.33 -11.46
CA LEU A 77 0.07 -8.90 -12.01
C LEU A 77 -0.26 -7.45 -11.65
N SER A 78 -0.01 -7.04 -10.40
CA SER A 78 -0.26 -5.66 -9.97
C SER A 78 0.72 -4.67 -10.61
N ALA A 79 2.00 -5.03 -10.74
CA ALA A 79 2.99 -4.23 -11.46
C ALA A 79 2.66 -4.14 -12.96
N GLY A 80 2.23 -5.24 -13.59
CA GLY A 80 1.79 -5.26 -14.98
C GLY A 80 0.55 -4.41 -15.22
N ALA A 81 -0.45 -4.48 -14.33
CA ALA A 81 -1.63 -3.63 -14.40
C ALA A 81 -1.28 -2.14 -14.26
N LEU A 82 -0.42 -1.79 -13.31
CA LEU A 82 0.05 -0.41 -13.13
C LEU A 82 0.81 0.09 -14.36
N PHE A 83 1.63 -0.76 -14.97
CA PHE A 83 2.37 -0.43 -16.20
C PHE A 83 1.44 -0.18 -17.38
N VAL A 84 0.42 -1.01 -17.58
CA VAL A 84 -0.60 -0.80 -18.63
C VAL A 84 -1.32 0.52 -18.42
N ILE A 85 -1.72 0.83 -17.18
CA ILE A 85 -2.38 2.09 -16.85
C ILE A 85 -1.43 3.27 -17.12
N PHE A 86 -0.15 3.17 -16.75
CA PHE A 86 0.86 4.21 -17.00
C PHE A 86 1.02 4.51 -18.48
N ARG A 87 0.98 3.48 -19.34
CA ARG A 87 1.04 3.66 -20.80
C ARG A 87 -0.18 4.40 -21.37
N THR A 88 -1.31 4.36 -20.67
CA THR A 88 -2.55 5.03 -21.11
C THR A 88 -2.74 6.41 -20.49
N ASP A 89 -2.42 6.58 -19.21
CA ASP A 89 -2.63 7.82 -18.47
C ASP A 89 -1.70 7.89 -17.24
N GLU A 90 -0.70 8.77 -17.31
CA GLU A 90 0.31 8.92 -16.26
C GLU A 90 -0.28 9.41 -14.94
N GLN A 91 -1.26 10.31 -14.98
CA GLN A 91 -1.91 10.85 -13.79
C GLN A 91 -2.72 9.77 -13.08
N LEU A 92 -3.49 8.97 -13.84
CA LEU A 92 -4.25 7.86 -13.30
C LEU A 92 -3.32 6.81 -12.68
N ALA A 93 -2.23 6.46 -13.37
CA ALA A 93 -1.25 5.50 -12.86
C ALA A 93 -0.57 6.00 -11.57
N ALA A 94 -0.17 7.27 -11.53
CA ALA A 94 0.40 7.89 -10.34
C ALA A 94 -0.59 7.88 -9.17
N THR A 95 -1.87 8.18 -9.42
CA THR A 95 -2.92 8.16 -8.40
C THR A 95 -3.10 6.76 -7.81
N ILE A 96 -3.24 5.76 -8.69
CA ILE A 96 -3.43 4.35 -8.32
C ILE A 96 -2.21 3.82 -7.57
N GLY A 97 -1.00 4.13 -8.04
CA GLY A 97 0.24 3.73 -7.38
C GLY A 97 0.37 4.35 -5.99
N CYS A 98 0.09 5.65 -5.86
CA CYS A 98 0.14 6.35 -4.57
C CYS A 98 -0.86 5.76 -3.58
N ALA A 99 -2.09 5.44 -3.99
CA ALA A 99 -3.07 4.84 -3.10
C ALA A 99 -2.70 3.41 -2.70
N PHE A 100 -2.23 2.59 -3.64
CA PHE A 100 -1.77 1.24 -3.35
C PHE A 100 -0.63 1.24 -2.32
N ILE A 101 0.43 2.01 -2.58
CA ILE A 101 1.61 2.07 -1.71
C ILE A 101 1.24 2.76 -0.38
N GLY A 102 0.50 3.87 -0.43
CA GLY A 102 0.13 4.66 0.73
C GLY A 102 -0.67 3.84 1.74
N VAL A 103 -1.74 3.18 1.28
CA VAL A 103 -2.56 2.32 2.13
C VAL A 103 -1.80 1.06 2.55
N GLY A 104 -0.97 0.49 1.67
CA GLY A 104 -0.08 -0.63 2.02
C GLY A 104 0.89 -0.28 3.15
N MET A 105 1.45 0.93 3.16
CA MET A 105 2.33 1.40 4.23
C MET A 105 1.59 1.61 5.55
N LEU A 106 0.35 2.09 5.52
CA LEU A 106 -0.47 2.15 6.75
C LEU A 106 -0.83 0.75 7.28
N ALA A 107 -1.13 -0.20 6.39
CA ALA A 107 -1.33 -1.60 6.76
C ALA A 107 -0.07 -2.20 7.41
N ASN A 108 1.10 -1.89 6.85
CA ASN A 108 2.39 -2.25 7.42
C ASN A 108 2.57 -1.66 8.82
N ALA A 109 2.35 -0.35 9.00
CA ALA A 109 2.44 0.30 10.31
C ALA A 109 1.54 -0.38 11.35
N ARG A 110 0.30 -0.73 10.96
CA ARG A 110 -0.63 -1.46 11.82
C ARG A 110 -0.07 -2.82 12.26
N MET A 111 0.50 -3.58 11.32
CA MET A 111 1.08 -4.89 11.63
C MET A 111 2.33 -4.79 12.52
N ILE A 112 3.18 -3.78 12.33
CA ILE A 112 4.32 -3.50 13.22
C ILE A 112 3.82 -3.21 14.64
N ARG A 113 2.75 -2.42 14.79
CA ARG A 113 2.16 -2.11 16.10
C ARG A 113 1.64 -3.38 16.79
N ILE A 114 0.91 -4.21 16.08
CA ILE A 114 0.40 -5.50 16.60
C ILE A 114 1.57 -6.39 17.04
N ALA A 115 2.57 -6.58 16.17
CA ALA A 115 3.73 -7.41 16.47
C ALA A 115 4.61 -6.89 17.63
N ARG A 116 4.54 -5.59 17.95
CA ARG A 116 5.19 -5.01 19.14
C ARG A 116 4.36 -5.22 20.41
N ALA A 117 3.03 -5.18 20.31
CA ALA A 117 2.12 -5.42 21.43
C ALA A 117 2.11 -6.89 21.87
N ASP A 118 2.25 -7.83 20.92
CA ASP A 118 2.27 -9.26 21.19
C ASP A 118 3.62 -9.78 21.75
N ARG A 119 4.58 -8.89 22.05
CA ARG A 119 5.85 -9.31 22.67
C ARG A 119 5.62 -9.64 24.14
N PRO A 120 6.07 -10.82 24.63
CA PRO A 120 6.00 -11.13 26.05
C PRO A 120 6.76 -10.07 26.86
N ALA A 121 6.13 -9.59 27.93
CA ALA A 121 6.73 -8.67 28.88
C ALA A 121 7.99 -9.31 29.47
N GLY A 122 9.17 -8.94 28.97
CA GLY A 122 10.45 -9.52 29.40
C GLY A 122 11.54 -9.55 28.33
N SER A 123 11.21 -9.49 27.03
CA SER A 123 12.24 -9.36 25.98
C SER A 123 12.67 -7.89 25.82
N GLY A 124 13.32 -7.35 26.84
CA GLY A 124 14.07 -6.09 26.73
C GLY A 124 15.29 -6.26 25.81
N PRO A 125 15.85 -5.16 25.27
CA PRO A 125 17.09 -5.23 24.51
C PRO A 125 18.25 -5.59 25.45
N GLY A 126 18.81 -6.79 25.27
CA GLY A 126 20.23 -7.04 25.56
C GLY A 126 21.10 -6.48 24.44
#